data_AF-A0A1U7M8H2-F1
#
_entry.id   AF-A0A1U7M8H2-F1
#
_cell.length_a   1.000
_cell.length_b   1.000
_cell.length_c   1.000
_cell.angle_alpha   90.00
_cell.angle_beta   90.00
_cell.angle_gamma   90.00
#
_symmetry.space_group_name_H-M   'P 1'
#
loop_
_entity.id
_entity.type
_entity.pdbx_description
1 polymer ?
#
loop_
_entity_poly.entity_id
_entity_poly.type
_entity_poly.pdbx_seq_one_letter_code
_entity_poly.pdbx_strand_id
1 'polypeptide(L)'
;MRKIYLDRTEFTGAVFLEDAEIITAGTTIYSMNVNDRNDEYQRYANDYDIQFIFDDCIPPHLEFYTVPRVDIMAKDSRGGFIGTVGQPCDLESDATICYINKDLECFIISENGADFLSNIESWQNNLKPYDKITFYPSKAEAEMELEFIDLTEIGINEVNI
;
A
#
# COMPACT_ATOMS: atom_id res chain seq x y z
N MET A 1 4.49 -14.23 20.11
CA MET A 1 3.59 -14.78 19.08
C MET A 1 4.44 -15.01 17.83
N ARG A 2 4.34 -16.17 17.17
CA ARG A 2 5.06 -16.42 15.91
C ARG A 2 4.49 -15.46 14.85
N LYS A 3 5.36 -14.85 14.05
CA LYS A 3 4.94 -14.00 12.92
C LYS A 3 4.99 -14.81 11.65
N ILE A 4 3.91 -14.77 10.88
CA ILE A 4 3.82 -15.42 9.57
C ILE A 4 3.32 -14.36 8.58
N TYR A 5 3.89 -14.35 7.39
CA TYR A 5 3.65 -13.30 6.40
C TYR A 5 2.68 -13.79 5.32
N LEU A 6 1.68 -12.97 5.01
CA LEU A 6 0.72 -13.23 3.96
C LEU A 6 1.00 -12.29 2.79
N ASP A 7 1.46 -12.86 1.68
CA ASP A 7 1.64 -12.12 0.44
C ASP A 7 0.28 -11.70 -0.14
N ARG A 8 0.11 -10.39 -0.36
CA ARG A 8 -1.14 -9.80 -0.88
C ARG A 8 -1.05 -9.40 -2.34
N THR A 9 0.08 -9.67 -3.00
CA THR A 9 0.24 -9.38 -4.43
C THR A 9 -0.58 -10.29 -5.33
N GLU A 10 -0.85 -11.53 -4.88
CA GLU A 10 -1.63 -12.52 -5.64
C GLU A 10 -2.91 -12.99 -4.92
N PHE A 11 -3.07 -12.70 -3.62
CA PHE A 11 -4.16 -13.22 -2.81
C PHE A 11 -5.00 -12.12 -2.13
N THR A 12 -6.32 -12.20 -2.30
CA THR A 12 -7.30 -11.24 -1.78
C THR A 12 -8.17 -11.77 -0.64
N GLY A 13 -8.06 -13.07 -0.31
CA GLY A 13 -8.87 -13.70 0.74
C GLY A 13 -8.42 -13.40 2.16
N ALA A 14 -9.07 -14.05 3.13
CA ALA A 14 -8.75 -13.99 4.54
C ALA A 14 -8.13 -15.32 5.02
N VAL A 15 -7.09 -15.21 5.84
CA VAL A 15 -6.48 -16.36 6.53
C VAL A 15 -6.48 -16.07 8.01
N PHE A 16 -6.80 -17.08 8.81
CA PHE A 16 -6.80 -17.01 10.27
C PHE A 16 -5.97 -18.16 10.81
N LEU A 17 -5.04 -17.85 11.73
CA LEU A 17 -4.20 -18.83 12.41
C LEU A 17 -4.27 -18.56 13.91
N GLU A 18 -4.62 -19.57 14.72
CA GLU A 18 -4.79 -19.40 16.16
C GLU A 18 -3.46 -19.11 16.88
N ASP A 19 -2.35 -19.65 16.39
CA ASP A 19 -1.05 -19.62 17.05
C ASP A 19 -0.04 -18.63 16.41
N ALA A 20 -0.48 -17.79 15.47
CA ALA A 20 0.40 -16.88 14.75
C ALA A 20 -0.23 -15.50 14.50
N GLU A 21 0.60 -14.48 14.55
CA GLU A 21 0.30 -13.14 14.04
C GLU A 21 0.50 -13.15 12.53
N ILE A 22 -0.54 -12.79 11.78
CA ILE A 22 -0.43 -12.65 10.32
C ILE A 22 -0.07 -11.20 10.00
N ILE A 23 1.07 -11.00 9.33
CA ILE A 23 1.49 -9.70 8.81
C ILE A 23 1.28 -9.73 7.30
N THR A 24 0.47 -8.82 6.79
CA THR A 24 0.32 -8.65 5.34
C THR A 24 1.62 -8.11 4.75
N ALA A 25 1.97 -8.59 3.57
CA ALA A 25 3.20 -8.24 2.89
C ALA A 25 2.95 -8.01 1.40
N GLY A 26 3.84 -7.25 0.78
CA GLY A 26 3.84 -6.91 -0.62
C GLY A 26 3.49 -5.47 -0.90
N THR A 27 3.88 -5.03 -2.09
CA THR A 27 3.54 -3.70 -2.59
C THR A 27 2.52 -3.89 -3.70
N THR A 28 1.32 -3.37 -3.48
CA THR A 28 0.18 -3.51 -4.40
C THR A 28 -0.26 -2.15 -4.92
N ILE A 29 -1.09 -2.13 -5.94
CA ILE A 29 -1.64 -0.91 -6.52
C ILE A 29 -3.15 -0.95 -6.37
N TYR A 30 -3.69 0.09 -5.75
CA TYR A 30 -5.11 0.43 -5.79
C TYR A 30 -5.34 1.39 -6.95
N SER A 31 -6.13 0.96 -7.94
CA SER A 31 -6.58 1.79 -9.05
C SER A 31 -8.07 2.09 -8.95
N MET A 32 -8.43 3.29 -9.39
CA MET A 32 -9.81 3.75 -9.45
C MET A 32 -10.40 3.60 -10.86
N ASN A 33 -11.72 3.50 -10.95
CA ASN A 33 -12.39 3.47 -12.24
C ASN A 33 -12.15 4.78 -12.98
N VAL A 34 -11.82 4.71 -14.27
CA VAL A 34 -11.58 5.90 -15.11
C VAL A 34 -12.80 6.83 -15.14
N ASN A 35 -14.01 6.30 -14.99
CA ASN A 35 -15.24 7.09 -14.95
C ASN A 35 -15.41 7.91 -13.66
N ASP A 36 -14.68 7.58 -12.60
CA ASP A 36 -14.69 8.34 -11.33
C ASP A 36 -13.74 9.55 -11.40
N ARG A 37 -12.90 9.62 -12.44
CA ARG A 37 -12.00 10.75 -12.69
C ARG A 37 -12.81 12.03 -12.90
N ASN A 38 -12.44 13.09 -12.20
CA ASN A 38 -13.12 14.37 -12.23
C ASN A 38 -12.14 15.54 -12.05
N ASP A 39 -12.65 16.78 -12.10
CA ASP A 39 -11.84 18.00 -11.98
C ASP A 39 -11.09 18.10 -10.65
N GLU A 40 -11.59 17.47 -9.59
CA GLU A 40 -10.93 17.49 -8.28
C GLU A 40 -9.65 16.64 -8.29
N TYR A 41 -9.69 15.43 -8.87
CA TYR A 41 -8.49 14.62 -9.06
C TYR A 41 -7.47 15.31 -9.97
N GLN A 42 -7.93 16.01 -11.00
CA GLN A 42 -7.05 16.81 -11.85
C GLN A 42 -6.43 18.00 -11.09
N ARG A 43 -7.19 18.64 -10.19
CA ARG A 43 -6.69 19.68 -9.30
C ARG A 43 -5.58 19.14 -8.38
N TYR A 44 -5.78 17.97 -7.76
CA TYR A 44 -4.76 17.35 -6.91
C TYR A 44 -3.45 17.08 -7.64
N ALA A 45 -3.52 16.63 -8.90
CA ALA A 45 -2.34 16.43 -9.72
C ALA A 45 -1.62 17.75 -10.06
N ASN A 46 -2.37 18.80 -10.39
CA ASN A 46 -1.81 20.09 -10.82
C ASN A 46 -1.25 20.92 -9.67
N ASP A 47 -1.99 20.98 -8.56
CA ASP A 47 -1.73 21.95 -7.48
C ASP A 47 -0.89 21.32 -6.36
N TYR A 48 -1.02 20.01 -6.14
CA TYR A 48 -0.44 19.31 -4.98
C TYR A 48 0.50 18.15 -5.37
N ASP A 49 0.72 17.95 -6.68
CA ASP A 49 1.53 16.86 -7.23
C ASP A 49 1.10 15.46 -6.75
N ILE A 50 -0.21 15.25 -6.61
CA ILE A 50 -0.80 13.95 -6.25
C ILE A 50 -1.59 13.41 -7.44
N GLN A 51 -1.01 12.41 -8.11
CA GLN A 51 -1.61 11.76 -9.27
C GLN A 51 -2.20 10.42 -8.83
N PHE A 52 -3.50 10.40 -8.50
CA PHE A 52 -4.22 9.17 -8.20
C PHE A 52 -4.17 8.20 -9.40
N ILE A 53 -4.05 6.90 -9.09
CA ILE A 53 -3.93 5.85 -10.09
C ILE A 53 -5.33 5.43 -10.53
N PHE A 54 -5.53 5.38 -11.84
CA PHE A 54 -6.75 4.92 -12.49
C PHE A 54 -6.44 3.70 -13.37
N ASP A 55 -7.47 2.92 -13.70
CA ASP A 55 -7.34 1.66 -14.45
C ASP A 55 -6.65 1.79 -15.82
N ASP A 56 -6.68 2.97 -16.45
CA ASP A 56 -6.02 3.28 -17.73
C ASP A 56 -4.56 3.75 -17.59
N CYS A 57 -4.06 3.94 -16.36
CA CYS A 57 -2.75 4.55 -16.08
C CYS A 57 -2.03 3.84 -14.91
N ILE A 58 -2.16 2.52 -14.83
CA ILE A 58 -1.49 1.69 -13.82
C ILE A 58 0.03 1.66 -14.12
N PRO A 59 0.89 1.99 -13.14
CA PRO A 59 2.34 1.82 -13.28
C PRO A 59 2.69 0.37 -13.64
N PRO A 60 3.54 0.13 -14.66
CA PRO A 60 3.74 -1.21 -15.20
C PRO A 60 4.42 -2.15 -14.19
N HIS A 61 5.39 -1.67 -13.40
CA HIS A 61 6.06 -2.46 -12.36
C HIS A 61 6.55 -1.56 -11.22
N LEU A 62 6.46 -2.07 -9.99
CA LEU A 62 7.11 -1.51 -8.81
C LEU A 62 8.34 -2.35 -8.52
N GLU A 63 9.51 -1.73 -8.42
CA GLU A 63 10.80 -2.42 -8.25
C GLU A 63 11.16 -2.68 -6.78
N PHE A 64 10.15 -2.84 -5.92
CA PHE A 64 10.33 -3.11 -4.50
C PHE A 64 9.15 -3.87 -3.92
N TYR A 65 9.40 -4.53 -2.79
CA TYR A 65 8.43 -5.31 -2.02
C TYR A 65 8.47 -4.85 -0.56
N THR A 66 7.32 -4.64 0.07
CA THR A 66 7.24 -4.06 1.42
C THR A 66 6.70 -5.02 2.46
N VAL A 67 7.24 -4.92 3.67
CA VAL A 67 6.71 -5.57 4.87
C VAL A 67 6.62 -4.53 6.00
N PRO A 68 5.43 -4.22 6.54
CA PRO A 68 4.12 -4.73 6.14
C PRO A 68 3.70 -4.25 4.73
N ARG A 69 2.56 -4.73 4.25
CA ARG A 69 2.00 -4.37 2.94
C ARG A 69 1.93 -2.85 2.78
N VAL A 70 2.21 -2.36 1.57
CA VAL A 70 1.85 -1.00 1.16
C VAL A 70 0.95 -1.09 -0.06
N ASP A 71 -0.24 -0.47 0.01
CA ASP A 71 -1.16 -0.39 -1.12
C ASP A 71 -1.13 1.01 -1.72
N ILE A 72 -0.51 1.15 -2.88
CA ILE A 72 -0.22 2.43 -3.54
C ILE A 72 -1.47 2.91 -4.27
N MET A 73 -1.91 4.13 -3.97
CA MET A 73 -3.09 4.77 -4.58
C MET A 73 -2.75 5.97 -5.46
N ALA A 74 -1.57 6.58 -5.27
CA ALA A 74 -1.15 7.75 -6.03
C ALA A 74 0.37 7.80 -6.20
N LYS A 75 0.82 8.61 -7.15
CA LYS A 75 2.23 8.93 -7.40
C LYS A 75 2.43 10.44 -7.50
N ASP A 76 3.67 10.88 -7.31
CA ASP A 76 4.07 12.27 -7.57
C ASP A 76 4.95 12.37 -8.83
N SER A 77 5.21 13.59 -9.30
CA SER A 77 6.05 13.84 -10.48
C SER A 77 7.54 13.54 -10.26
N ARG A 78 7.97 13.27 -9.02
CA ARG A 78 9.36 13.04 -8.62
C ARG A 78 9.70 11.55 -8.50
N GLY A 79 8.76 10.68 -8.84
CA GLY A 79 8.91 9.23 -8.74
C GLY A 79 8.63 8.66 -7.34
N GLY A 80 7.95 9.43 -6.49
CA GLY A 80 7.43 8.97 -5.21
C GLY A 80 6.02 8.39 -5.33
N PHE A 81 5.63 7.64 -4.30
CA PHE A 81 4.35 6.95 -4.20
C PHE A 81 3.64 7.29 -2.90
N ILE A 82 2.31 7.32 -2.93
CA ILE A 82 1.45 7.52 -1.76
C ILE A 82 0.54 6.30 -1.62
N GLY A 83 0.42 5.76 -0.41
CA GLY A 83 -0.34 4.53 -0.17
C GLY A 83 -0.69 4.29 1.29
N THR A 84 -1.49 3.27 1.55
CA THR A 84 -1.84 2.82 2.91
C THR A 84 -0.85 1.79 3.44
N VAL A 85 -0.60 1.79 4.75
CA VAL A 85 0.29 0.83 5.42
C VAL A 85 -0.52 -0.31 6.06
N GLY A 86 -0.13 -1.56 5.79
CA GLY A 86 -0.65 -2.79 6.39
C GLY A 86 -2.05 -3.21 5.92
N GLN A 87 -2.81 -2.31 5.29
CA GLN A 87 -4.19 -2.52 4.88
C GLN A 87 -4.40 -2.13 3.41
N PRO A 88 -5.39 -2.73 2.72
CA PRO A 88 -5.80 -2.24 1.40
C PRO A 88 -6.16 -0.77 1.45
N CYS A 89 -6.02 -0.08 0.32
CA CYS A 89 -6.42 1.31 0.23
C CYS A 89 -7.94 1.43 0.38
N ASP A 90 -8.35 2.20 1.38
CA ASP A 90 -9.71 2.62 1.63
C ASP A 90 -9.63 3.98 2.34
N LEU A 91 -10.04 5.05 1.64
CA LEU A 91 -9.96 6.41 2.18
C LEU A 91 -10.95 6.66 3.32
N GLU A 92 -11.92 5.77 3.53
CA GLU A 92 -12.84 5.79 4.66
C GLU A 92 -12.32 4.98 5.86
N SER A 93 -11.24 4.21 5.68
CA SER A 93 -10.64 3.40 6.74
C SER A 93 -9.67 4.19 7.63
N ASP A 94 -9.34 3.62 8.79
CA ASP A 94 -8.32 4.13 9.71
C ASP A 94 -6.87 3.81 9.26
N ALA A 95 -6.67 3.36 8.02
CA ALA A 95 -5.36 2.96 7.53
C ALA A 95 -4.42 4.17 7.38
N THR A 96 -3.25 4.09 8.01
CA THR A 96 -2.24 5.15 7.95
C THR A 96 -1.75 5.38 6.53
N ILE A 97 -1.63 6.65 6.15
CA ILE A 97 -1.19 7.08 4.82
C ILE A 97 0.32 7.39 4.86
N CYS A 98 1.06 6.73 3.98
CA CYS A 98 2.49 6.93 3.82
C CYS A 98 2.83 7.54 2.46
N TYR A 99 4.00 8.18 2.42
CA TYR A 99 4.71 8.58 1.21
C TYR A 99 6.05 7.84 1.16
N ILE A 100 6.36 7.23 0.02
CA ILE A 100 7.63 6.56 -0.28
C ILE A 100 8.30 7.38 -1.37
N ASN A 101 9.49 7.90 -1.11
CA ASN A 101 10.22 8.63 -2.14
C ASN A 101 10.98 7.69 -3.09
N LYS A 102 11.56 8.25 -4.15
CA LYS A 102 12.35 7.51 -5.15
C LYS A 102 13.56 6.74 -4.59
N ASP A 103 14.04 7.13 -3.40
CA ASP A 103 15.20 6.54 -2.72
C ASP A 103 14.75 5.47 -1.69
N LEU A 104 13.45 5.09 -1.71
CA LEU A 104 12.79 4.15 -0.81
C LEU A 104 12.81 4.56 0.67
N GLU A 105 12.86 5.86 0.94
CA GLU A 105 12.60 6.39 2.28
C GLU A 105 11.09 6.55 2.49
N CYS A 106 10.58 6.06 3.62
CA CYS A 106 9.17 6.10 3.96
C CYS A 106 8.87 7.19 5.01
N PHE A 107 7.75 7.88 4.81
CA PHE A 107 7.22 8.90 5.70
C PHE A 107 5.74 8.67 5.94
N ILE A 108 5.26 8.82 7.18
CA ILE A 108 3.82 8.99 7.42
C ILE A 108 3.46 10.43 7.09
N ILE A 109 2.41 10.61 6.30
CA ILE A 109 1.90 11.93 5.89
C ILE A 109 0.53 12.24 6.47
N SER A 110 -0.20 11.21 6.92
CA SER A 110 -1.50 11.37 7.59
C SER A 110 -1.88 10.10 8.36
N GLU A 111 -2.71 10.25 9.38
CA GLU A 111 -3.18 9.15 10.23
C GLU A 111 -4.19 8.23 9.53
N ASN A 112 -4.98 8.76 8.60
CA ASN A 112 -5.99 8.03 7.83
C ASN A 112 -6.39 8.78 6.55
N GLY A 113 -7.23 8.17 5.70
CA GLY A 113 -7.65 8.77 4.44
C GLY A 113 -8.45 10.07 4.60
N ALA A 114 -9.33 10.16 5.60
CA ALA A 114 -10.13 11.35 5.86
C ALA A 114 -9.26 12.56 6.27
N ASP A 115 -8.27 12.35 7.15
CA ASP A 115 -7.30 13.37 7.54
C ASP A 115 -6.40 13.76 6.36
N PHE A 116 -6.03 12.81 5.51
CA PHE A 116 -5.23 13.08 4.31
C PHE A 116 -5.96 14.00 3.34
N LEU A 117 -7.22 13.70 3.02
CA LEU A 117 -8.03 14.54 2.13
C LEU A 117 -8.27 15.93 2.72
N SER A 118 -8.50 16.01 4.04
CA SER A 118 -8.74 17.28 4.73
C SER A 118 -7.52 18.21 4.75
N ASN A 119 -6.30 17.64 4.68
CA ASN A 119 -5.03 18.39 4.74
C ASN A 119 -4.22 18.29 3.45
N ILE A 120 -4.83 17.83 2.35
CA ILE A 120 -4.15 17.45 1.10
C ILE A 120 -3.27 18.57 0.55
N GLU A 121 -3.67 19.83 0.70
CA GLU A 121 -2.95 21.00 0.18
C GLU A 121 -1.58 21.20 0.84
N SER A 122 -1.36 20.58 2.00
CA SER A 122 -0.16 20.74 2.82
C SER A 122 0.54 19.42 3.14
N TRP A 123 0.21 18.34 2.44
CA TRP A 123 0.67 16.98 2.75
C TRP A 123 2.21 16.86 2.87
N GLN A 124 2.95 17.60 2.04
CA GLN A 124 4.41 17.61 2.04
C GLN A 124 5.03 18.20 3.31
N ASN A 125 4.28 19.03 4.06
CA ASN A 125 4.73 19.59 5.33
C ASN A 125 4.62 18.58 6.48
N ASN A 126 3.90 17.47 6.27
CA ASN A 126 3.58 16.47 7.30
C ASN A 126 4.50 15.24 7.27
N LEU A 127 5.60 15.29 6.51
CA LEU A 127 6.55 14.17 6.37
C LEU A 127 7.18 13.79 7.72
N LYS A 128 6.71 12.69 8.30
CA LYS A 128 7.27 12.10 9.52
C LYS A 128 8.00 10.81 9.14
N PRO A 129 9.33 10.70 9.31
CA PRO A 129 10.07 9.48 8.99
C PRO A 129 9.45 8.24 9.64
N TYR A 130 9.39 7.14 8.89
CA TYR A 130 8.76 5.90 9.31
C TYR A 130 9.63 4.69 8.96
N ASP A 131 10.19 4.07 9.99
CA ASP A 131 11.18 2.98 9.91
C ASP A 131 10.58 1.59 10.14
N LYS A 132 9.24 1.49 10.21
CA LYS A 132 8.54 0.22 10.43
C LYS A 132 8.18 -0.53 9.14
N ILE A 133 8.57 0.00 7.97
CA ILE A 133 8.46 -0.68 6.68
C ILE A 133 9.84 -1.16 6.28
N THR A 134 9.98 -2.46 6.10
CA THR A 134 11.15 -3.07 5.48
C THR A 134 10.92 -3.15 3.98
N PHE A 135 11.90 -2.69 3.21
CA PHE A 135 11.92 -2.76 1.75
C PHE A 135 12.83 -3.90 1.31
N TYR A 136 12.29 -4.76 0.45
CA TYR A 136 13.01 -5.84 -0.20
C TYR A 136 13.07 -5.57 -1.72
N PRO A 137 14.16 -5.95 -2.41
CA PRO A 137 14.22 -5.83 -3.87
C PRO A 137 13.16 -6.69 -4.59
N SER A 138 12.70 -7.77 -3.96
CA SER A 138 11.66 -8.66 -4.50
C SER A 138 11.00 -9.49 -3.39
N LYS A 139 9.89 -10.15 -3.72
CA LYS A 139 9.27 -11.18 -2.87
C LYS A 139 10.25 -12.30 -2.51
N ALA A 140 11.02 -12.79 -3.49
CA ALA A 140 11.97 -13.88 -3.28
C ALA A 140 13.05 -13.54 -2.24
N GLU A 141 13.52 -12.29 -2.22
CA GLU A 141 14.45 -11.80 -1.19
C GLU A 141 13.77 -11.76 0.19
N ALA A 142 12.50 -11.34 0.27
CA ALA A 142 11.75 -11.38 1.52
C ALA A 142 11.57 -12.82 2.03
N GLU A 143 11.30 -13.79 1.15
CA GLU A 143 11.13 -15.21 1.48
C GLU A 143 12.43 -15.87 1.98
N MET A 144 13.60 -15.29 1.71
CA MET A 144 14.86 -15.76 2.30
C MET A 144 14.99 -15.44 3.79
N GLU A 145 14.29 -14.40 4.26
CA GLU A 145 14.36 -13.92 5.65
C GLU A 145 13.10 -14.20 6.46
N LEU A 146 11.95 -14.30 5.79
CA LEU A 146 10.63 -14.31 6.41
C LEU A 146 9.86 -15.58 6.08
N GLU A 147 9.07 -16.05 7.04
CA GLU A 147 8.21 -17.22 6.86
C GLU A 147 6.85 -16.82 6.27
N PHE A 148 6.62 -17.18 5.01
CA PHE A 148 5.36 -16.90 4.31
C PHE A 148 4.36 -18.05 4.43
N ILE A 149 3.07 -17.70 4.39
CA ILE A 149 1.98 -18.68 4.27
C ILE A 149 2.04 -19.33 2.89
N ASP A 150 2.14 -20.65 2.86
CA ASP A 150 1.87 -21.43 1.65
C ASP A 150 0.35 -21.67 1.53
N LEU A 151 -0.27 -20.94 0.62
CA LEU A 151 -1.70 -21.02 0.33
C LEU A 151 -2.09 -22.35 -0.37
N THR A 152 -1.13 -23.13 -0.87
CA THR A 152 -1.40 -24.46 -1.44
C THR A 152 -1.51 -25.55 -0.37
N GLU A 153 -0.83 -25.35 0.77
CA GLU A 153 -0.87 -26.27 1.91
C GLU A 153 -2.12 -26.08 2.77
N ILE A 154 -2.66 -24.85 2.78
CA ILE A 154 -3.92 -24.52 3.43
C ILE A 154 -5.01 -24.81 2.40
N GLY A 155 -5.76 -25.91 2.55
CA GLY A 155 -6.92 -26.19 1.70
C GLY A 155 -7.96 -25.08 1.80
N ILE A 156 -7.84 -24.05 0.96
CA ILE A 156 -8.66 -22.84 1.03
C ILE A 156 -10.07 -23.20 0.59
N ASN A 157 -10.98 -23.33 1.56
CA ASN A 157 -12.40 -23.18 1.29
C ASN A 157 -12.64 -21.68 1.10
N GLU A 158 -12.71 -21.22 -0.14
CA GLU A 158 -13.19 -19.88 -0.47
C GLU A 158 -14.58 -19.69 0.16
N VAL A 159 -14.65 -18.94 1.27
CA VAL A 159 -15.93 -18.44 1.78
C VAL A 159 -16.20 -17.17 1.01
N ASN A 160 -16.94 -17.30 -0.10
CA ASN A 160 -17.53 -16.15 -0.77
C ASN A 160 -18.49 -15.45 0.21
N ILE A 161 -18.15 -14.21 0.58
CA ILE A 161 -19.02 -13.31 1.36
C ILE A 161 -19.99 -12.63 0.40
#